data_AF-A0A929Y1Z8-F1
#
_entry.id   AF-A0A929Y1Z8-F1
#
_cell.length_a   1.000
_cell.length_b   1.000
_cell.length_c   1.000
_cell.angle_alpha   90.00
_cell.angle_beta   90.00
_cell.angle_gamma   90.00
#
_symmetry.space_group_name_H-M   'P 1'
#
loop_
_entity.id
_entity.type
_entity.pdbx_description
1 polymer ?
#
loop_
_entity_poly.entity_id
_entity_poly.type
_entity_poly.pdbx_seq_one_letter_code
_entity_poly.pdbx_strand_id
1 'polypeptide(L)' 'MNDCEIIFRPKYHFSLNKGWINDPNGLVWFCGKYHLYFQCNPYSNNWDKMHWGHAVSDDLINWKECSPVLV' A
#
# COMPACT_ATOMS: atom_id res chain seq x y z
N MET A 1 -4.55 -13.33 -12.37
CA MET A 1 -4.87 -13.63 -10.96
C MET A 1 -5.78 -14.84 -11.00
N ASN A 2 -5.46 -15.87 -10.23
CA ASN A 2 -6.31 -17.06 -10.16
C ASN A 2 -7.58 -16.70 -9.39
N ASP A 3 -8.70 -17.40 -9.62
CA ASP A 3 -10.01 -17.07 -9.02
C ASP A 3 -9.97 -16.90 -7.50
N CYS A 4 -9.12 -17.69 -6.83
CA CYS A 4 -8.90 -17.62 -5.39
C CYS A 4 -8.30 -16.27 -4.92
N GLU A 5 -7.39 -15.65 -5.69
CA GLU A 5 -6.81 -14.33 -5.35
C GLU A 5 -7.86 -13.21 -5.40
N ILE A 6 -8.83 -13.31 -6.31
CA ILE A 6 -9.91 -12.33 -6.44
C ILE A 6 -10.85 -12.39 -5.22
N ILE A 7 -11.07 -13.59 -4.66
CA ILE A 7 -11.97 -13.78 -3.52
C ILE A 7 -11.42 -13.10 -2.25
N PHE A 8 -10.11 -13.17 -2.02
CA PHE A 8 -9.51 -12.67 -0.78
C PHE A 8 -8.96 -11.24 -0.85
N ARG A 9 -8.86 -10.64 -2.04
CA ARG A 9 -8.38 -9.25 -2.15
C ARG A 9 -9.39 -8.28 -1.51
N PRO A 10 -8.99 -7.48 -0.50
CA PRO A 10 -9.89 -6.51 0.12
C PRO A 10 -10.41 -5.50 -0.90
N LYS A 11 -11.73 -5.26 -0.90
CA LYS A 11 -12.38 -4.30 -1.82
C LYS A 11 -12.46 -2.89 -1.26
N TYR A 12 -12.43 -2.74 0.06
CA TYR A 12 -12.63 -1.47 0.77
C TYR A 12 -11.48 -1.10 1.72
N HIS A 13 -10.45 -1.94 1.82
CA HIS A 13 -9.25 -1.65 2.59
C HIS A 13 -8.08 -1.49 1.63
N PHE A 14 -7.17 -0.58 1.93
CA PHE A 14 -5.94 -0.47 1.17
C PHE A 14 -5.17 -1.80 1.22
N SER A 15 -4.77 -2.29 0.05
CA SER A 15 -3.85 -3.41 -0.09
C SER A 15 -2.95 -3.14 -1.29
N LEU A 16 -1.65 -3.41 -1.11
CA LEU A 16 -0.67 -3.26 -2.17
C LEU A 16 -1.12 -4.01 -3.43
N ASN A 17 -0.82 -3.47 -4.61
CA ASN A 17 -1.14 -4.14 -5.88
C ASN A 17 -0.50 -5.53 -5.97
N LYS A 18 0.71 -5.70 -5.45
CA LYS A 18 1.43 -6.98 -5.40
C LYS A 18 2.49 -6.99 -4.29
N GLY A 19 2.63 -8.12 -3.60
CA GLY A 19 3.70 -8.35 -2.63
C GLY A 19 3.22 -8.34 -1.18
N TRP A 20 4.16 -8.16 -0.26
CA TRP A 20 3.92 -8.11 1.18
C TRP A 20 3.81 -6.66 1.68
N ILE A 21 2.87 -6.41 2.60
CA ILE A 21 2.68 -5.11 3.27
C ILE A 21 2.48 -5.35 4.77
N ASN A 22 3.01 -4.46 5.60
CA ASN A 22 2.77 -4.45 7.04
C ASN A 22 2.54 -3.03 7.56
N ASP A 23 3.36 -2.57 8.50
CA ASP A 23 3.11 -1.42 9.35
C ASP A 23 2.83 -0.15 8.53
N PRO A 24 1.81 0.65 8.91
CA PRO A 24 1.67 2.00 8.38
C PRO A 24 2.81 2.90 8.88
N ASN A 25 3.31 3.77 8.02
CA ASN A 25 4.36 4.74 8.31
C ASN A 25 3.93 6.14 7.89
N GLY A 26 4.52 7.17 8.52
CA GLY A 26 4.47 8.55 8.03
C GLY A 26 3.07 9.10 7.73
N LEU A 27 2.03 8.65 8.44
CA LEU A 27 0.65 9.06 8.18
C LEU A 27 0.51 10.58 8.35
N VAL A 28 0.20 11.29 7.27
CA VAL A 28 0.16 12.75 7.28
C VAL A 28 -0.87 13.28 6.29
N TRP A 29 -1.53 14.37 6.65
CA TRP A 29 -2.26 15.19 5.70
C TRP A 29 -1.37 16.36 5.27
N PHE A 30 -1.09 16.47 3.97
CA PHE A 30 -0.19 17.48 3.43
C PHE A 30 -0.64 17.89 2.03
N CYS A 31 -0.57 19.19 1.72
CA CYS A 31 -0.94 19.75 0.41
C CYS A 31 -2.28 19.24 -0.15
N GLY A 32 -3.30 19.10 0.72
CA GLY A 32 -4.64 18.69 0.30
C GLY A 32 -4.84 17.19 0.10
N LYS A 33 -3.88 16.34 0.47
CA LYS A 33 -3.98 14.87 0.37
C LYS A 33 -3.68 14.20 1.70
N TYR A 34 -4.32 13.07 1.94
CA TYR A 34 -3.87 12.09 2.92
C TYR A 34 -2.77 11.24 2.30
N HIS A 35 -1.64 11.13 2.99
CA HIS A 35 -0.51 10.29 2.60
C HIS A 35 -0.45 9.09 3.53
N LEU A 36 -0.49 7.91 2.92
CA LEU A 36 -0.27 6.62 3.56
C LEU A 36 1.08 6.09 3.06
N TYR A 37 2.06 6.01 3.95
CA TYR A 37 3.26 5.22 3.71
C TYR A 37 3.15 3.91 4.48
N PHE A 38 3.91 2.92 4.07
CA PHE A 38 3.84 1.59 4.66
C PHE A 38 5.10 0.80 4.33
N GLN A 39 5.49 -0.08 5.23
CA GLN A 39 6.52 -1.09 4.97
C GLN A 39 6.00 -2.09 3.93
N CYS A 40 6.81 -2.38 2.91
CA CYS A 40 6.47 -3.39 1.92
C CYS A 40 7.66 -4.15 1.34
N ASN A 41 7.38 -5.34 0.81
CA ASN A 41 8.22 -6.06 -0.13
C ASN A 41 7.44 -6.21 -1.45
N PRO A 42 7.71 -5.40 -2.48
CA PRO A 42 6.96 -5.46 -3.74
C PRO A 42 7.34 -6.68 -4.61
N TYR A 43 8.41 -7.38 -4.25
CA TYR A 43 8.99 -8.47 -5.06
C TYR A 43 8.54 -9.86 -4.60
N SER A 44 8.04 -9.99 -3.37
CA SER A 44 7.66 -11.27 -2.77
C SER A 44 6.49 -11.11 -1.81
N ASN A 45 5.78 -12.20 -1.54
CA ASN A 45 4.70 -12.25 -0.55
C ASN A 45 5.21 -12.59 0.87
N ASN A 46 6.53 -12.46 1.10
CA ASN A 46 7.15 -12.69 2.39
C ASN A 46 7.78 -11.39 2.89
N TRP A 47 7.87 -11.29 4.22
CA TRP A 47 8.71 -10.28 4.86
C TRP A 47 10.18 -10.51 4.49
N ASP A 48 10.79 -9.52 3.82
CA ASP A 48 12.22 -9.39 3.49
C ASP A 48 12.43 -8.04 2.75
N LYS A 49 13.66 -7.52 2.63
CA LYS A 49 14.02 -6.33 1.82
C LYS A 49 12.97 -5.22 1.86
N MET A 50 12.83 -4.61 3.04
CA MET A 50 11.78 -3.63 3.32
C MET A 50 11.99 -2.31 2.58
N HIS A 51 10.95 -1.89 1.88
CA HIS A 51 10.81 -0.61 1.17
C HIS A 51 9.71 0.21 1.85
N TRP A 52 9.69 1.52 1.65
CA TRP A 52 8.52 2.33 1.97
C TRP A 52 7.69 2.57 0.72
N GLY A 53 6.53 1.92 0.66
CA GLY A 53 5.50 2.22 -0.33
C GLY A 53 4.77 3.52 -0.01
N HIS A 54 4.00 4.01 -0.98
CA HIS A 54 3.26 5.26 -0.86
C HIS A 54 1.92 5.17 -1.58
N ALA A 55 0.87 5.67 -0.94
CA ALA A 55 -0.43 5.93 -1.55
C ALA A 55 -0.99 7.27 -1.08
N VAL A 56 -1.81 7.89 -1.91
CA VAL A 56 -2.52 9.13 -1.60
C VAL A 56 -4.03 8.97 -1.72
N SER A 57 -4.77 9.74 -0.93
CA SER A 57 -6.23 9.78 -0.98
C SER A 57 -6.75 11.19 -0.68
N ASP A 58 -7.93 11.51 -1.23
CA ASP A 58 -8.71 12.71 -0.89
C ASP A 58 -9.62 12.49 0.32
N ASP A 59 -9.98 11.23 0.64
CA ASP A 59 -11.08 10.90 1.54
C ASP A 59 -10.81 9.71 2.49
N LEU A 60 -9.57 9.19 2.53
CA LEU A 60 -9.14 7.99 3.27
C LEU A 60 -9.80 6.67 2.83
N ILE A 61 -10.60 6.68 1.77
CA ILE A 61 -11.32 5.52 1.24
C ILE A 61 -10.76 5.13 -0.13
N ASN A 62 -10.68 6.11 -1.03
CA ASN A 62 -10.23 5.95 -2.40
C ASN A 62 -8.73 6.23 -2.48
N TRP A 63 -7.94 5.17 -2.59
CA TRP A 63 -6.47 5.24 -2.60
C TRP A 63 -5.90 5.11 -4.01
N LYS A 64 -4.94 5.97 -4.33
CA LYS A 64 -4.07 5.85 -5.51
C LYS A 64 -2.67 5.47 -5.05
N GLU A 65 -2.22 4.28 -5.43
CA GLU A 65 -0.84 3.83 -5.19
C GLU A 65 0.15 4.65 -6.04
N CYS A 66 1.27 5.05 -5.43
CA CYS A 66 2.35 5.83 -6.01
C CYS A 66 3.65 5.01 -6.06
N SER A 67 4.70 5.56 -6.66
CA SER A 67 6.03 4.94 -6.60
C SER A 67 6.53 4.86 -5.16
N PRO A 68 7.26 3.79 -4.78
CA PRO A 68 7.92 3.71 -3.47
C PRO A 68 8.83 4.91 -3.22
N VAL A 69 8.90 5.34 -1.97
CA VAL A 69 9.69 6.51 -1.54
C VAL A 69 11.04 6.16 -0.95
N LEU A 70 11.20 4.94 -0.42
CA LEU A 70 12.49 4.40 0.01
C LEU A 70 12.64 2.97 -0.50
N VAL A 71 13.78 2.68 -1.11
CA VAL A 71 14.11 1.38 -1.73
C VAL A 71 15.43 0.83 -1.22
#